data_AF-A0A921E8C7-F1
#
_entry.id   AF-A0A921E8C7-F1
#
_cell.length_a   1.000
_cell.length_b   1.000
_cell.length_c   1.000
_cell.angle_alpha   90.00
_cell.angle_beta   90.00
_cell.angle_gamma   90.00
#
_symmetry.space_group_name_H-M   'P 1'
#
loop_
_entity.id
_entity.type
_entity.pdbx_description
1 polymer ?
#
loop_
_entity_poly.entity_id
_entity_poly.type
_entity_poly.pdbx_seq_one_letter_code
_entity_poly.pdbx_strand_id
1 'polypeptide(L)'
;MKEEVGPYAGCNHADICVGGDTYTVKYIMSLFRQWSGSINRCASYQRTLYRMAVVGKYDDLLASLRSKAQIDANMDTFYEAFDRMFLSIYPDFVSRISAMIENPSKPRRSSLSTEMRIIALMKLGIENTDDISAMLRYSPRTIYNLRTLIRSKLTVSVDEFYRRLASIQSAI
;
A
#
# COMPACT_ATOMS: atom_id res chain seq x y z
N MET A 1 -20.16 -1.70 51.55
CA MET A 1 -19.87 -1.32 50.15
C MET A 1 -19.73 -2.62 49.37
N LYS A 2 -20.64 -2.90 48.44
CA LYS A 2 -20.52 -4.04 47.53
C LYS A 2 -19.61 -3.59 46.39
N GLU A 3 -18.52 -4.31 46.14
CA GLU A 3 -17.73 -4.18 44.92
C GLU A 3 -18.58 -4.63 43.74
N GLU A 4 -18.89 -3.71 42.83
CA GLU A 4 -19.45 -4.06 41.52
C GLU A 4 -18.35 -4.69 40.69
N VAL A 5 -18.39 -6.03 40.61
CA VAL A 5 -17.61 -6.82 39.68
C VAL A 5 -18.11 -6.49 38.27
N GLY A 6 -17.39 -5.62 37.56
CA GLY A 6 -17.69 -5.27 36.18
C GLY A 6 -17.79 -6.51 35.29
N PRO A 7 -18.53 -6.45 34.16
CA PRO A 7 -19.00 -7.62 33.39
C PRO A 7 -17.90 -8.46 32.71
N TYR A 8 -16.64 -8.21 33.02
CA TYR A 8 -15.46 -8.82 32.40
C TYR A 8 -14.44 -9.37 33.39
N ALA A 9 -14.76 -9.47 34.67
CA ALA A 9 -13.81 -9.91 35.71
C ALA A 9 -13.35 -11.38 35.62
N GLY A 10 -13.78 -12.13 34.61
CA GLY A 10 -13.38 -13.52 34.37
C GLY A 10 -12.87 -13.81 32.95
N CYS A 11 -12.74 -12.80 32.07
CA CYS A 11 -12.20 -13.01 30.73
C CYS A 11 -10.67 -12.94 30.78
N ASN A 12 -10.01 -14.10 30.67
CA ASN A 12 -8.58 -14.13 30.41
C ASN A 12 -8.35 -13.42 29.07
N HIS A 13 -7.47 -12.42 29.01
CA HIS A 13 -7.24 -11.63 27.79
C HIS A 13 -6.82 -12.50 26.58
N ALA A 14 -6.37 -13.72 26.85
CA ALA A 14 -6.01 -14.75 25.87
C ALA A 14 -7.21 -15.45 25.19
N ASP A 15 -8.42 -15.38 25.76
CA ASP A 15 -9.61 -16.10 25.28
C ASP A 15 -10.50 -15.26 24.35
N ILE A 16 -10.06 -14.08 23.93
CA ILE A 16 -10.68 -13.36 22.80
C ILE A 16 -10.18 -14.04 21.52
N CYS A 17 -10.57 -15.30 21.32
CA CYS A 17 -10.44 -16.00 20.06
C CYS A 17 -11.36 -15.30 19.05
N VAL A 18 -10.82 -14.30 18.36
CA VAL A 18 -11.46 -13.73 17.18
C VAL A 18 -11.60 -14.90 16.20
N GLY A 19 -12.82 -15.41 16.03
CA GLY A 19 -13.16 -16.54 15.15
C GLY A 19 -12.99 -16.27 13.65
N GLY A 20 -12.02 -15.44 13.27
CA GLY A 20 -11.55 -15.28 11.90
C GLY A 20 -10.29 -16.11 11.69
N ASP A 21 -10.05 -16.55 10.46
CA ASP A 21 -8.77 -17.15 10.10
C ASP A 21 -7.62 -16.24 10.59
N THR A 22 -6.62 -16.85 11.24
CA THR A 22 -5.51 -16.16 11.90
C THR A 22 -4.79 -15.20 10.92
N TYR A 23 -4.81 -15.52 9.62
CA TYR A 23 -4.29 -14.66 8.56
C TYR A 23 -5.11 -13.38 8.36
N THR A 24 -6.44 -13.48 8.30
CA THR A 24 -7.34 -12.32 8.17
C THR A 24 -7.20 -11.38 9.36
N VAL A 25 -7.14 -11.91 10.57
CA VAL A 25 -6.96 -11.09 11.79
C VAL A 25 -5.60 -10.39 11.78
N LYS A 26 -4.51 -11.11 11.46
CA LYS A 26 -3.17 -10.51 11.33
C LYS A 26 -3.13 -9.42 10.25
N TYR A 27 -3.81 -9.64 9.13
CA TYR A 27 -3.90 -8.68 8.03
C TYR A 27 -4.63 -7.40 8.45
N ILE A 28 -5.83 -7.51 9.03
CA ILE A 28 -6.62 -6.38 9.53
C ILE A 28 -5.82 -5.61 10.60
N MET A 29 -5.15 -6.31 11.51
CA MET A 29 -4.31 -5.66 12.53
C MET A 29 -3.12 -4.92 11.93
N SER A 30 -2.49 -5.44 10.88
CA SER A 30 -1.43 -4.74 10.14
C SER A 30 -1.95 -3.45 9.51
N LEU A 31 -3.13 -3.49 8.89
CA LEU A 31 -3.79 -2.32 8.32
C LEU A 31 -4.07 -1.24 9.36
N PHE A 32 -4.68 -1.60 10.49
CA PHE A 32 -4.96 -0.64 11.56
C PHE A 32 -3.70 -0.02 12.15
N ARG A 33 -2.62 -0.79 12.30
CA ARG A 33 -1.32 -0.26 12.74
C ARG A 33 -0.75 0.75 11.75
N GLN A 34 -0.83 0.47 10.45
CA GLN A 34 -0.39 1.40 9.40
C GLN A 34 -1.24 2.68 9.40
N TRP A 35 -2.56 2.56 9.48
CA TRP A 35 -3.49 3.70 9.54
C TRP A 35 -3.27 4.57 10.78
N SER A 36 -3.16 3.96 11.95
CA SER A 36 -2.83 4.66 13.20
C SER A 36 -1.49 5.40 13.08
N GLY A 37 -0.47 4.76 12.50
CA GLY A 37 0.81 5.40 12.18
C GLY A 37 0.67 6.61 11.27
N SER A 38 -0.17 6.53 10.22
CA SER A 38 -0.44 7.66 9.31
C SER A 38 -1.12 8.83 10.01
N ILE A 39 -2.09 8.57 10.88
CA ILE A 39 -2.77 9.61 11.68
C ILE A 39 -1.74 10.32 12.58
N ASN A 40 -0.89 9.55 13.26
CA ASN A 40 0.15 10.11 14.13
C ASN A 40 1.16 10.96 13.35
N ARG A 41 1.56 10.55 12.14
CA ARG A 41 2.43 11.37 11.27
C ARG A 41 1.76 12.69 10.87
N CYS A 42 0.48 12.66 10.52
CA CYS A 42 -0.29 13.86 10.20
C CYS A 42 -0.35 14.83 11.39
N ALA A 43 -0.71 14.32 12.57
CA ALA A 43 -0.77 15.12 13.80
C ALA A 43 0.60 15.71 14.18
N SER A 44 1.68 14.94 14.06
CA SER A 44 3.04 15.42 14.31
C SER A 44 3.48 16.52 13.35
N TYR A 45 3.16 16.38 12.06
CA TYR A 45 3.43 17.39 11.05
C TYR A 45 2.64 18.68 11.34
N GLN A 46 1.33 18.57 11.62
CA GLN A 46 0.51 19.72 12.02
C GLN A 46 1.07 20.44 13.25
N ARG A 47 1.49 19.70 14.28
CA ARG A 47 2.11 20.26 15.50
C ARG A 47 3.43 20.97 15.21
N THR A 48 4.17 20.51 14.21
CA THR A 48 5.42 21.14 13.78
C THR A 48 5.17 22.45 13.04
N LEU A 49 4.23 22.46 12.10
CA LEU A 49 3.79 23.68 11.41
C LEU A 49 3.24 24.72 12.40
N TYR A 50 2.40 24.29 13.34
CA TYR A 50 1.86 25.17 14.38
C TYR A 50 2.97 25.80 15.23
N ARG A 51 3.97 25.01 15.66
CA ARG A 51 5.13 25.55 16.41
C ARG A 51 5.92 26.58 15.60
N MET A 52 6.14 26.34 14.30
CA MET A 52 6.80 27.31 13.43
C MET A 52 6.02 28.62 13.34
N ALA A 53 4.68 28.54 13.24
CA ALA A 53 3.82 29.72 13.21
C ALA A 53 3.90 30.51 14.53
N VAL A 54 3.80 29.85 15.68
CA VAL A 54 3.82 30.50 17.00
C VAL A 54 5.16 31.18 17.30
N VAL A 55 6.29 30.57 16.89
CA VAL A 55 7.64 31.12 17.11
C VAL A 55 8.01 32.17 16.04
N GLY A 56 7.15 32.42 15.05
CA GLY A 56 7.37 33.42 14.00
C GLY A 56 8.33 32.98 12.89
N LYS A 57 8.60 31.67 12.75
CA LYS A 57 9.45 31.10 11.69
C LYS A 57 8.68 30.93 10.38
N TYR A 58 8.21 32.04 9.82
CA TYR A 58 7.32 32.02 8.65
C TYR A 58 7.99 31.52 7.37
N ASP A 59 9.28 31.82 7.16
CA ASP A 59 10.01 31.33 5.97
C ASP A 59 10.13 29.79 5.98
N ASP A 60 10.53 29.21 7.11
CA ASP A 60 10.61 27.75 7.30
C ASP A 60 9.23 27.07 7.14
N LEU A 61 8.18 27.72 7.67
CA LEU A 61 6.80 27.25 7.54
C LEU A 61 6.37 27.21 6.07
N LEU A 62 6.59 28.31 5.32
CA LEU A 62 6.23 28.38 3.91
C LEU A 62 7.04 27.39 3.07
N ALA A 63 8.33 27.20 3.36
CA ALA A 63 9.16 26.18 2.72
C ALA A 63 8.60 24.78 2.99
N SER A 64 8.20 24.48 4.23
CA SER A 64 7.63 23.20 4.63
C SER A 64 6.29 22.91 3.95
N LEU A 65 5.43 23.92 3.80
CA LEU A 65 4.12 23.81 3.14
C LEU A 65 4.23 23.67 1.62
N ARG A 66 5.24 24.29 0.99
CA ARG A 66 5.51 24.15 -0.46
C ARG A 66 6.16 22.81 -0.80
N SER A 67 6.90 22.22 0.14
CA SER A 67 7.61 20.97 -0.07
C SER A 67 6.65 19.79 -0.22
N LYS A 68 6.96 18.90 -1.17
CA LYS A 68 6.27 17.61 -1.33
C LYS A 68 6.87 16.51 -0.46
N ALA A 69 8.00 16.77 0.22
CA ALA A 69 8.77 15.74 0.92
C ALA A 69 7.94 14.92 1.91
N GLN A 70 7.04 15.56 2.66
CA GLN A 70 6.18 14.86 3.61
C GLN A 70 5.18 13.93 2.91
N ILE A 71 4.67 14.35 1.75
CA ILE A 71 3.73 13.56 0.97
C ILE A 71 4.48 12.41 0.29
N ASP A 72 5.67 12.66 -0.25
CA ASP A 72 6.51 11.65 -0.89
C ASP A 72 6.92 10.57 0.12
N ALA A 73 7.31 10.95 1.34
CA ALA A 73 7.60 10.00 2.42
C ALA A 73 6.38 9.16 2.84
N ASN A 74 5.18 9.76 2.85
CA ASN A 74 3.94 9.03 3.09
C ASN A 74 3.63 8.05 1.95
N MET A 75 3.93 8.42 0.70
CA MET A 75 3.78 7.54 -0.46
C MET A 75 4.74 6.36 -0.42
N ASP A 76 6.00 6.57 -0.02
CA ASP A 76 6.96 5.48 0.15
C ASP A 76 6.48 4.48 1.21
N THR A 77 5.97 5.00 2.35
CA THR A 77 5.37 4.15 3.40
C THR A 77 4.16 3.37 2.88
N PHE A 78 3.30 4.01 2.07
CA PHE A 78 2.15 3.35 1.44
C PHE A 78 2.59 2.26 0.47
N TYR A 79 3.60 2.52 -0.36
CA TYR A 79 4.13 1.54 -1.29
C TYR A 79 4.75 0.33 -0.60
N GLU A 80 5.54 0.54 0.46
CA GLU A 80 6.09 -0.56 1.24
C GLU A 80 5.01 -1.42 1.88
N ALA A 81 3.95 -0.79 2.38
CA ALA A 81 2.79 -1.48 2.94
C ALA A 81 2.06 -2.29 1.87
N PHE A 82 1.72 -1.66 0.74
CA PHE A 82 1.04 -2.29 -0.39
C PHE A 82 1.85 -3.46 -0.93
N ASP A 83 3.12 -3.26 -1.27
CA ASP A 83 3.99 -4.28 -1.85
C ASP A 83 4.09 -5.50 -0.93
N ARG A 84 4.30 -5.28 0.38
CA ARG A 84 4.41 -6.34 1.38
C ARG A 84 3.11 -7.13 1.51
N MET A 85 1.99 -6.43 1.61
CA MET A 85 0.68 -7.07 1.78
C MET A 85 0.30 -7.85 0.52
N PHE A 86 0.45 -7.24 -0.65
CA PHE A 86 0.14 -7.88 -1.93
C PHE A 86 1.00 -9.13 -2.14
N LEU A 87 2.31 -9.06 -1.88
CA LEU A 87 3.20 -10.22 -2.03
C LEU A 87 2.98 -11.30 -0.96
N SER A 88 2.43 -10.95 0.21
CA SER A 88 2.02 -11.97 1.19
C SER A 88 0.82 -12.79 0.69
N ILE A 89 -0.04 -12.20 -0.15
CA ILE A 89 -1.19 -12.88 -0.76
C ILE A 89 -0.75 -13.61 -2.04
N TYR A 90 0.15 -13.02 -2.84
CA TYR A 90 0.60 -13.56 -4.13
C TYR A 90 2.13 -13.71 -4.17
N PRO A 91 2.72 -14.69 -3.46
CA PRO A 91 4.18 -14.82 -3.33
C PRO A 91 4.89 -15.06 -4.67
N ASP A 92 4.26 -15.81 -5.58
CA ASP A 92 4.83 -16.12 -6.90
C ASP A 92 4.64 -15.00 -7.94
N PHE A 93 3.95 -13.91 -7.58
CA PHE A 93 3.54 -12.88 -8.53
C PHE A 93 4.71 -12.35 -9.36
N VAL A 94 5.79 -11.94 -8.70
CA VAL A 94 6.97 -11.36 -9.37
C VAL A 94 7.54 -12.34 -10.40
N SER A 95 7.68 -13.61 -10.03
CA SER A 95 8.24 -14.64 -10.92
C SER A 95 7.34 -14.87 -12.14
N ARG A 96 6.03 -15.01 -11.91
CA ARG A 96 5.04 -15.22 -12.98
C ARG A 96 4.96 -14.04 -13.94
N ILE A 97 4.96 -12.81 -13.44
CA ILE A 97 4.96 -11.61 -14.29
C ILE A 97 6.28 -11.47 -15.03
N SER A 98 7.41 -11.72 -14.37
CA SER A 98 8.74 -11.61 -14.99
C SER A 98 8.93 -12.60 -16.15
N ALA A 99 8.25 -13.75 -16.12
CA ALA A 99 8.26 -14.72 -17.21
C ALA A 99 7.47 -14.29 -18.46
N MET A 100 6.66 -13.23 -18.36
CA MET A 100 5.79 -12.73 -19.44
C MET A 100 6.22 -11.37 -19.98
N ILE A 101 7.32 -10.80 -19.47
CA ILE A 101 7.79 -9.45 -19.80
C ILE A 101 9.27 -9.51 -20.16
N GLU A 102 9.64 -8.88 -21.28
CA GLU A 102 11.04 -8.69 -21.64
C GLU A 102 11.72 -7.69 -20.69
N ASN A 103 12.95 -8.03 -20.25
CA ASN A 103 13.74 -7.20 -19.34
C ASN A 103 12.93 -6.76 -18.10
N PRO A 104 12.41 -7.70 -17.29
CA PRO A 104 11.53 -7.38 -16.19
C PRO A 104 12.27 -6.50 -15.18
N SER A 105 11.61 -5.42 -14.77
CA SER A 105 12.10 -4.54 -13.71
C SER A 105 12.38 -5.38 -12.45
N LYS A 106 13.65 -5.51 -12.05
CA LYS A 106 14.03 -6.31 -10.88
C LYS A 106 13.49 -5.65 -9.60
N PRO A 107 12.81 -6.38 -8.71
CA PRO A 107 12.42 -5.85 -7.41
C PRO A 107 13.66 -5.43 -6.63
N ARG A 108 13.62 -4.27 -6.01
CA ARG A 108 14.66 -3.85 -5.06
C ARG A 108 14.22 -4.29 -3.67
N ARG A 109 14.95 -5.21 -3.03
CA ARG A 109 14.77 -5.57 -1.61
C ARG A 109 13.30 -5.74 -1.20
N SER A 110 12.56 -6.62 -1.87
CA SER A 110 11.12 -6.89 -1.62
C SER A 110 10.11 -5.77 -1.93
N SER A 111 10.51 -4.72 -2.66
CA SER A 111 9.60 -3.70 -3.19
C SER A 111 9.38 -3.88 -4.70
N LEU A 112 8.11 -3.76 -5.11
CA LEU A 112 7.66 -3.83 -6.50
C LEU A 112 8.09 -2.56 -7.27
N SER A 113 8.40 -2.72 -8.55
CA SER A 113 8.53 -1.56 -9.45
C SER A 113 7.17 -0.91 -9.69
N THR A 114 7.14 0.34 -10.18
CA THR A 114 5.88 1.00 -10.56
C THR A 114 5.08 0.18 -11.59
N GLU A 115 5.76 -0.43 -12.56
CA GLU A 115 5.12 -1.32 -13.55
C GLU A 115 4.45 -2.51 -12.87
N MET A 116 5.16 -3.16 -11.93
CA MET A 116 4.61 -4.29 -11.17
C MET A 116 3.46 -3.86 -10.25
N ARG A 117 3.48 -2.65 -9.67
CA ARG A 117 2.35 -2.13 -8.89
C ARG A 117 1.12 -1.93 -9.76
N ILE A 118 1.26 -1.40 -10.97
CA ILE A 118 0.15 -1.26 -11.92
C ILE A 118 -0.46 -2.63 -12.24
N ILE A 119 0.38 -3.64 -12.52
CA ILE A 119 -0.09 -5.00 -12.80
C ILE A 119 -0.72 -5.65 -11.55
N ALA A 120 -0.19 -5.38 -10.36
CA ALA A 120 -0.75 -5.84 -9.10
C ALA A 120 -2.14 -5.25 -8.86
N LEU A 121 -2.34 -3.96 -9.14
CA LEU A 121 -3.64 -3.31 -9.06
C LEU A 121 -4.65 -3.93 -10.05
N MET A 122 -4.22 -4.22 -11.28
CA MET A 122 -5.06 -4.97 -12.24
C MET A 122 -5.43 -6.36 -11.71
N LYS A 123 -4.49 -7.07 -11.07
CA LYS A 123 -4.77 -8.38 -10.44
C LYS A 123 -5.83 -8.28 -9.32
N LEU A 124 -5.88 -7.15 -8.62
CA LEU A 124 -6.90 -6.86 -7.60
C LEU A 124 -8.23 -6.36 -8.21
N GLY A 125 -8.34 -6.27 -9.54
CA GLY A 125 -9.54 -5.78 -10.24
C GLY A 125 -9.60 -4.26 -10.39
N ILE A 126 -8.54 -3.53 -10.05
CA ILE A 126 -8.44 -2.08 -10.22
C ILE A 126 -7.81 -1.80 -11.59
N GLU A 127 -8.65 -1.57 -12.59
CA GLU A 127 -8.21 -1.42 -13.99
C GLU A 127 -8.32 0.00 -14.55
N ASN A 128 -9.19 0.84 -13.99
CA ASN A 128 -9.40 2.20 -14.47
C ASN A 128 -8.14 3.05 -14.22
N THR A 129 -7.72 3.78 -15.25
CA THR A 129 -6.61 4.72 -15.21
C THR A 129 -6.74 5.74 -14.08
N ASP A 130 -7.93 6.24 -13.79
CA ASP A 130 -8.16 7.26 -12.76
C ASP A 130 -7.93 6.71 -11.35
N ASP A 131 -8.39 5.48 -11.08
CA ASP A 131 -8.19 4.81 -9.80
C ASP A 131 -6.71 4.49 -9.56
N ILE A 132 -6.04 3.95 -10.58
CA ILE A 132 -4.59 3.67 -10.52
C ILE A 132 -3.79 4.97 -10.36
N SER A 133 -4.20 6.03 -11.06
CA SER A 133 -3.63 7.38 -10.96
C SER A 133 -3.74 7.92 -9.54
N ALA A 134 -4.94 7.83 -8.94
CA ALA A 134 -5.18 8.25 -7.56
C ALA A 134 -4.33 7.46 -6.57
N MET A 135 -4.27 6.13 -6.73
CA MET A 135 -3.59 5.23 -5.79
C MET A 135 -2.06 5.33 -5.86
N LEU A 136 -1.49 5.56 -7.04
CA LEU A 136 -0.04 5.70 -7.23
C LEU A 136 0.42 7.17 -7.34
N ARG A 137 -0.50 8.14 -7.20
CA ARG A 137 -0.24 9.59 -7.34
C ARG A 137 0.56 9.97 -8.58
N TYR A 138 0.34 9.25 -9.67
CA TYR A 138 0.83 9.63 -10.99
C TYR A 138 -0.26 10.37 -11.74
N SER A 139 0.10 11.12 -12.79
CA SER A 139 -0.93 11.66 -13.67
C SER A 139 -1.60 10.54 -14.48
N PRO A 140 -2.87 10.69 -14.91
CA PRO A 140 -3.52 9.73 -15.80
C PRO A 140 -2.71 9.46 -17.08
N ARG A 141 -2.05 10.51 -17.60
CA ARG A 141 -1.13 10.41 -18.74
C ARG A 141 0.07 9.51 -18.45
N THR A 142 0.66 9.64 -17.27
CA THR A 142 1.77 8.78 -16.84
C THR A 142 1.33 7.33 -16.74
N ILE A 143 0.15 7.06 -16.17
CA ILE A 143 -0.41 5.71 -16.11
C ILE A 143 -0.66 5.15 -17.51
N TYR A 144 -1.23 5.94 -18.43
CA TYR A 144 -1.42 5.54 -19.83
C TYR A 144 -0.11 5.14 -20.51
N ASN A 145 0.94 5.95 -20.34
CA ASN A 145 2.26 5.68 -20.91
C ASN A 145 2.86 4.39 -20.32
N LEU A 146 2.75 4.19 -19.00
CA LEU A 146 3.25 2.98 -18.34
C LEU A 146 2.51 1.73 -18.79
N ARG A 147 1.17 1.78 -18.95
CA ARG A 147 0.39 0.66 -19.50
C ARG A 147 0.82 0.31 -20.92
N THR A 148 1.05 1.32 -21.75
CA THR A 148 1.54 1.14 -23.12
C THR A 148 2.92 0.49 -23.12
N LEU A 149 3.81 0.93 -22.25
CA LEU A 149 5.15 0.36 -22.07
C LEU A 149 5.10 -1.10 -21.57
N ILE A 150 4.23 -1.41 -20.62
CA ILE A 150 4.02 -2.79 -20.15
C ILE A 150 3.56 -3.67 -21.32
N ARG A 151 2.57 -3.20 -22.09
CA ARG A 151 2.05 -3.94 -23.26
C ARG A 151 3.11 -4.18 -24.32
N SER A 152 3.97 -3.20 -24.60
CA SER A 152 5.04 -3.35 -25.59
C SER A 152 6.15 -4.32 -25.15
N LYS A 153 6.27 -4.59 -23.85
CA LYS A 153 7.27 -5.52 -23.30
C LYS A 153 6.73 -6.94 -23.13
N LEU A 154 5.44 -7.21 -23.40
CA LEU A 154 4.87 -8.54 -23.22
C LEU A 154 5.49 -9.53 -24.22
N THR A 155 5.94 -10.68 -23.73
CA THR A 155 6.41 -11.82 -24.56
C THR A 155 5.27 -12.73 -25.01
N VAL A 156 4.05 -12.46 -24.54
CA VAL A 156 2.81 -13.21 -24.82
C VAL A 156 1.74 -12.26 -25.35
N SER A 157 0.68 -12.80 -25.95
CA SER A 157 -0.47 -11.97 -26.36
C SER A 157 -1.13 -11.31 -25.14
N VAL A 158 -1.82 -10.19 -25.38
CA VAL A 158 -2.53 -9.44 -24.32
C VAL A 158 -3.56 -10.33 -23.61
N ASP A 159 -4.30 -11.16 -24.37
CA ASP A 159 -5.30 -12.07 -23.81
C ASP A 159 -4.66 -13.19 -22.99
N GLU A 160 -3.51 -13.72 -23.44
CA GLU A 160 -2.73 -14.72 -22.69
C GLU A 160 -2.21 -14.12 -21.38
N PHE A 161 -1.72 -12.87 -21.42
CA PHE A 161 -1.28 -12.15 -20.23
C PHE A 161 -2.41 -12.02 -19.19
N TYR A 162 -3.58 -11.53 -19.58
CA TYR A 162 -4.71 -11.38 -18.64
C TYR A 162 -5.20 -12.73 -18.11
N ARG A 163 -5.27 -13.78 -18.94
CA ARG A 163 -5.59 -15.14 -18.48
C ARG A 163 -4.59 -15.66 -17.44
N ARG A 164 -3.30 -15.48 -17.68
CA ARG A 164 -2.24 -15.90 -16.75
C ARG A 164 -2.20 -15.05 -15.49
N LEU A 165 -2.50 -13.76 -15.59
CA LEU A 165 -2.65 -12.86 -14.44
C LEU A 165 -3.82 -13.34 -13.55
N ALA A 166 -4.96 -13.63 -14.16
CA ALA A 166 -6.12 -14.16 -13.46
C ALA A 166 -5.83 -15.51 -12.76
N SER A 167 -5.02 -16.38 -13.37
CA SER A 167 -4.69 -17.70 -12.81
C SER A 167 -3.64 -17.71 -11.69
N ILE A 168 -3.01 -16.56 -11.36
CA ILE A 168 -2.12 -16.47 -10.18
C ILE A 168 -2.94 -16.73 -8.92
N GLN A 169 -2.62 -17.82 -8.22
CA GLN A 169 -3.32 -18.26 -7.01
C GLN A 169 -2.94 -17.41 -5.79
N SER A 170 -3.90 -17.17 -4.91
CA SER A 170 -3.64 -16.61 -3.57
C SER A 170 -3.05 -17.69 -2.67
N ALA A 171 -2.18 -17.28 -1.74
CA ALA A 171 -1.64 -18.12 -0.67
C ALA A 171 -2.57 -18.21 0.56
N ILE A 172 -3.72 -17.55 0.49
CA ILE A 172 -4.81 -17.53 1.48
C ILE A 172 -6.05 -18.08 0.81
#